data_AF-A0A364Y4N9-F1
#
_entry.id   AF-A0A364Y4N9-F1
#
_cell.length_a   1.000
_cell.length_b   1.000
_cell.length_c   1.000
_cell.angle_alpha   90.00
_cell.angle_beta   90.00
_cell.angle_gamma   90.00
#
_symmetry.space_group_name_H-M   'P 1'
#
loop_
_entity.id
_entity.type
_entity.pdbx_description
1 polymer ?
#
loop_
_entity_poly.entity_id
_entity_poly.type
_entity_poly.pdbx_seq_one_letter_code
_entity_poly.pdbx_strand_id
1 'polypeptide(L)' 'MNEKRRPQDISRINVQEQEEVRWWCSQLSCNEMRLKNAVKAVGQSADAVRKYLHR' A
#
# COMPACT_ATOMS: atom_id res chain seq x y z
N MET A 1 -0.99 -10.68 22.77
CA MET A 1 0.03 -10.66 21.70
C MET A 1 -0.53 -9.79 20.59
N ASN A 2 -0.27 -8.48 20.62
CA ASN A 2 -0.87 -7.55 19.65
C ASN A 2 -0.08 -7.64 18.34
N GLU A 3 -0.46 -8.57 17.48
CA GLU A 3 0.00 -8.68 16.10
C GLU A 3 -0.39 -7.38 15.39
N LYS A 4 0.53 -6.42 15.41
CA LYS A 4 0.43 -5.13 14.72
C LYS A 4 0.29 -5.42 13.23
N ARG A 5 -0.95 -5.64 12.76
CA ARG A 5 -1.48 -5.73 11.39
C ARG A 5 -0.46 -5.30 10.32
N ARG A 6 0.50 -6.18 10.02
CA ARG A 6 1.40 -6.03 8.88
C ARG A 6 0.74 -6.80 7.75
N PRO A 7 0.80 -6.32 6.50
CA PRO A 7 0.45 -7.14 5.35
C PRO A 7 1.19 -8.48 5.48
N GLN A 8 0.48 -9.60 5.26
CA GLN A 8 1.12 -10.91 5.23
C GLN A 8 2.16 -10.98 4.11
N ASP A 9 1.94 -10.22 3.03
CA ASP A 9 2.86 -10.04 1.93
C ASP A 9 3.17 -8.56 1.73
N ILE A 10 4.32 -8.11 2.24
CA ILE A 10 4.80 -6.72 2.06
C ILE A 10 5.23 -6.42 0.62
N SER A 11 5.27 -7.41 -0.27
CA SER A 11 5.61 -7.22 -1.68
C SER A 11 4.41 -6.72 -2.48
N ARG A 12 3.20 -6.84 -1.93
CA ARG A 12 1.94 -6.48 -2.57
C ARG A 12 1.13 -5.51 -1.70
N ILE A 13 0.34 -4.68 -2.36
CA ILE A 13 -0.57 -3.71 -1.75
C ILE A 13 -1.98 -4.16 -2.05
N ASN A 14 -2.68 -4.65 -1.03
CA ASN A 14 -4.10 -4.93 -1.11
C ASN A 14 -4.89 -3.67 -0.74
N VAL A 15 -5.55 -3.10 -1.74
CA VAL A 15 -6.39 -1.91 -1.56
C VAL A 15 -7.84 -2.24 -1.17
N GLN A 16 -8.20 -3.52 -1.07
CA GLN A 16 -9.51 -3.98 -0.61
C GLN A 16 -9.60 -3.95 0.92
N GLU A 17 -8.48 -4.18 1.61
CA GLU A 17 -8.37 -4.15 3.06
C GLU A 17 -8.04 -2.75 3.57
N GLN A 18 -8.98 -2.07 4.22
CA GLN A 18 -8.76 -0.70 4.73
C GLN A 18 -7.60 -0.61 5.74
N GLU A 19 -7.35 -1.69 6.47
CA GLU A 19 -6.27 -1.82 7.44
C GLU A 19 -4.90 -1.73 6.76
N GLU A 20 -4.76 -2.47 5.67
CA GLU A 20 -3.55 -2.55 4.87
C GLU A 20 -3.33 -1.24 4.11
N VAL A 21 -4.40 -0.65 3.58
CA VAL A 21 -4.38 0.68 2.96
C VAL A 21 -3.87 1.73 3.93
N ARG A 22 -4.38 1.78 5.17
CA ARG A 22 -3.91 2.71 6.21
C ARG A 22 -2.43 2.49 6.51
N TRP A 23 -1.99 1.24 6.62
CA TRP A 23 -0.60 0.90 6.86
C TRP A 23 0.31 1.38 5.72
N TRP A 24 -0.05 1.08 4.46
CA TRP A 24 0.68 1.51 3.28
C TRP A 24 0.68 3.02 3.09
N CYS A 25 -0.42 3.69 3.41
CA CYS A 25 -0.50 5.15 3.41
C CYS A 25 0.49 5.77 4.40
N SER A 26 0.66 5.16 5.58
CA SER A 26 1.68 5.56 6.55
C SER A 26 3.09 5.30 6.03
N GLN A 27 3.36 4.12 5.45
CA GLN A 27 4.68 3.76 4.92
C GLN A 27 5.10 4.61 3.71
N LEU A 28 4.18 4.89 2.80
CA LEU A 28 4.42 5.64 1.57
C LEU A 28 4.16 7.14 1.74
N SER A 29 3.74 7.55 2.95
CA SER A 29 3.34 8.93 3.26
C SER A 29 2.44 9.50 2.15
N CYS A 30 1.39 8.74 1.82
CA CYS A 30 0.41 9.05 0.78
C CYS A 30 -1.02 8.88 1.31
N ASN A 31 -1.99 9.43 0.59
CA ASN A 31 -3.40 9.26 0.92
C ASN A 31 -3.96 7.98 0.28
N GLU A 32 -5.04 7.46 0.85
CA GLU A 32 -5.73 6.25 0.37
C GLU A 32 -6.14 6.35 -1.10
N MET A 33 -6.61 7.52 -1.54
CA MET A 33 -6.92 7.77 -2.94
C MET A 33 -5.68 7.71 -3.84
N ARG A 34 -4.53 8.23 -3.39
CA ARG A 34 -3.26 8.14 -4.14
C ARG A 34 -2.77 6.70 -4.22
N LEU A 35 -2.87 5.95 -3.12
CA LEU A 35 -2.51 4.54 -3.08
C LEU A 35 -3.37 3.73 -4.06
N LYS A 36 -4.70 3.90 -4.02
CA LYS A 36 -5.63 3.22 -4.93
C LYS A 36 -5.37 3.55 -6.39
N ASN A 37 -5.11 4.82 -6.70
CA ASN A 37 -4.77 5.23 -8.07
C ASN A 37 -3.44 4.63 -8.53
N ALA A 38 -2.40 4.65 -7.69
CA ALA A 38 -1.13 4.04 -8.01
C ALA A 38 -1.29 2.53 -8.28
N VAL A 39 -1.98 1.82 -7.38
CA VAL A 39 -2.26 0.38 -7.57
C VAL A 39 -3.06 0.10 -8.84
N LYS A 40 -3.99 1.00 -9.21
CA LYS A 40 -4.73 0.89 -10.47
C LYS A 40 -3.85 1.13 -11.70
N ALA A 41 -2.83 1.99 -11.58
CA ALA A 41 -1.92 2.34 -12.67
C ALA A 41 -0.82 1.30 -12.90
N VAL A 42 -0.21 0.78 -11.84
CA VAL A 42 0.96 -0.11 -11.93
C VAL A 42 0.74 -1.53 -11.38
N GLY A 43 -0.47 -1.81 -10.88
CA GLY A 43 -0.83 -3.07 -10.25
C GLY A 43 -0.56 -3.09 -8.75
N GLN A 44 -0.82 -4.24 -8.12
CA GLN A 44 -0.68 -4.41 -6.67
C GLN A 44 0.77 -4.51 -6.19
N SER A 45 1.78 -4.42 -7.04
CA SER A 45 3.17 -4.57 -6.62
C SER A 45 3.64 -3.35 -5.82
N ALA A 46 4.11 -3.56 -4.59
CA ALA A 46 4.57 -2.48 -3.72
C ALA A 46 5.78 -1.72 -4.28
N ASP A 47 6.71 -2.44 -4.93
CA ASP A 47 7.86 -1.84 -5.64
C ASP A 47 7.42 -0.91 -6.78
N ALA A 48 6.46 -1.37 -7.60
CA ALA A 48 5.94 -0.58 -8.70
C ALA A 48 5.22 0.67 -8.18
N VAL A 49 4.43 0.54 -7.11
CA VAL A 49 3.72 1.67 -6.48
C VAL A 49 4.70 2.66 -5.86
N ARG A 50 5.77 2.20 -5.21
CA ARG A 50 6.86 3.06 -4.70
C ARG A 50 7.52 3.86 -5.82
N LYS A 51 7.87 3.19 -6.92
CA LYS A 51 8.42 3.83 -8.12
C LYS A 51 7.45 4.87 -8.69
N TYR A 52 6.17 4.53 -8.79
CA TYR A 52 5.12 5.44 -9.28
C TYR A 52 4.94 6.67 -8.37
N LEU A 53 5.04 6.48 -7.05
CA LEU A 53 4.92 7.55 -6.07
C LEU A 53 6.23 8.32 -5.81
N HIS A 54 7.33 7.93 -6.47
CA HIS A 54 8.68 8.45 -6.24
C HIS A 54 9.08 8.45 -4.74
N ARG A 55 8.78 7.34 -4.05
CA ARG A 55 8.95 7.15 -2.60
C ARG A 55 9.80 5.93 -2.27
#